data_AF-A0A7Y4MTB6-F1
#
_entry.id   AF-A0A7Y4MTB6-F1
#
_cell.length_a   1.000
_cell.length_b   1.000
_cell.length_c   1.000
_cell.angle_alpha   90.00
_cell.angle_beta   90.00
_cell.angle_gamma   90.00
#
_symmetry.space_group_name_H-M   'P 1'
#
loop_
_entity.id
_entity.type
_entity.pdbx_description
1 polymer ?
#
loop_
_entity_poly.entity_id
_entity_poly.type
_entity_poly.pdbx_seq_one_letter_code
_entity_poly.pdbx_strand_id
1 'polypeptide(L)' 'MSGPSLFQTHMGQRFYEGTMPALVRELKRLNDNMERLVAMAEQLAGQKEASIGEPVQSTTTTGTEP' A
#
# COMPACT_ATOMS: atom_id res chain seq x y z
N MET A 1 24.04 -38.46 17.49
CA MET A 1 22.61 -38.44 17.86
C MET A 1 22.14 -37.00 17.74
N SER A 2 21.27 -36.68 16.78
CA SER A 2 20.66 -35.34 16.71
C SER A 2 19.62 -35.22 17.82
N GLY A 3 19.63 -34.11 18.56
CA GLY A 3 18.65 -33.84 19.61
C GLY A 3 17.21 -33.72 19.06
N PRO A 4 16.21 -33.53 19.95
CA PRO A 4 14.82 -33.36 19.55
C PRO A 4 14.66 -32.14 18.63
N SER A 5 13.76 -32.24 17.66
CA SER A 5 13.43 -31.12 16.79
C SER A 5 12.72 -30.01 17.58
N LEU A 6 12.79 -28.77 17.10
CA LEU A 6 12.23 -27.62 17.82
C LEU A 6 10.76 -27.83 18.20
N PHE A 7 9.92 -28.30 17.27
CA PHE A 7 8.49 -28.55 17.51
C PHE A 7 8.20 -29.64 18.55
N GLN A 8 9.16 -30.52 18.84
CA GLN A 8 9.04 -31.54 19.88
C GLN A 8 9.36 -30.99 21.27
N THR A 9 9.98 -29.81 21.36
CA THR A 9 10.31 -29.19 22.65
C THR A 9 9.12 -28.38 23.17
N HIS A 10 8.97 -28.30 24.50
CA HIS A 10 7.97 -27.41 25.12
C HIS A 10 8.13 -25.94 24.70
N MET A 11 9.37 -25.50 24.45
CA MET A 11 9.64 -24.15 23.97
C MET A 11 9.14 -23.96 22.54
N GLY A 12 9.38 -24.93 21.64
CA GLY A 12 8.89 -24.88 20.27
C GLY A 12 7.37 -25.00 20.17
N GLN A 13 6.71 -25.80 21.02
CA GLN A 13 5.25 -25.83 21.07
C GLN A 13 4.67 -24.44 21.33
N ARG A 14 5.15 -23.74 22.37
CA ARG A 14 4.71 -22.36 22.66
C ARG A 14 5.01 -21.38 21.53
N PHE A 15 6.14 -21.56 20.83
CA PHE A 15 6.47 -20.76 19.67
C PHE A 15 5.46 -20.96 18.52
N TYR A 16 5.09 -22.20 18.20
CA TYR A 16 4.12 -22.48 17.14
C TYR A 16 2.67 -22.14 17.53
N GLU A 17 2.31 -22.25 18.81
CA GLU A 17 0.96 -21.96 19.28
C GLU A 17 0.73 -20.45 19.52
N GLY A 18 1.76 -19.72 19.95
CA GLY A 18 1.65 -18.30 20.29
C GLY A 18 2.32 -17.38 19.28
N THR A 19 3.63 -17.53 19.13
CA THR A 19 4.47 -16.58 18.37
C THR A 19 4.19 -16.63 16.87
N MET A 20 4.09 -17.82 16.28
CA MET A 20 3.86 -17.97 14.84
C MET A 20 2.52 -17.35 14.39
N PRO A 21 1.37 -17.61 15.05
CA PRO A 21 0.12 -16.94 14.70
C PRO A 21 0.18 -15.42 14.87
N ALA A 22 0.89 -14.92 15.89
CA ALA A 22 1.08 -13.48 16.07
C ALA A 22 1.88 -12.87 14.91
N LEU A 23 2.97 -13.50 14.50
CA LEU A 23 3.77 -13.06 13.35
C LEU A 23 2.93 -13.05 12.05
N VAL A 24 2.14 -14.09 11.81
CA VAL A 24 1.26 -14.15 10.62
C VAL A 24 0.22 -13.02 10.63
N ARG A 25 -0.36 -12.69 11.79
CA ARG A 25 -1.28 -11.55 11.91
C ARG A 25 -0.61 -10.22 11.60
N GLU A 26 0.58 -9.97 12.13
CA GLU A 26 1.30 -8.72 11.86
C GLU A 26 1.78 -8.64 10.41
N LEU A 27 2.20 -9.75 9.80
CA LEU A 27 2.53 -9.81 8.37
C LEU A 27 1.32 -9.48 7.49
N LYS A 28 0.14 -10.02 7.83
CA LYS A 28 -1.10 -9.67 7.13
C LYS A 28 -1.41 -8.18 7.26
N ARG A 29 -1.34 -7.64 8.49
CA ARG A 29 -1.59 -6.21 8.74
C ARG A 29 -0.63 -5.32 7.96
N LEU A 30 0.64 -5.72 7.85
CA LEU A 30 1.62 -5.01 7.04
C LEU A 30 1.21 -4.99 5.56
N ASN A 31 0.82 -6.15 5.02
CA ASN A 31 0.35 -6.24 3.64
C ASN A 31 -0.89 -5.36 3.40
N ASP A 32 -1.88 -5.42 4.29
CA ASP A 32 -3.09 -4.60 4.21
C ASP A 32 -2.77 -3.09 4.22
N ASN A 33 -1.76 -2.67 5.00
CA ASN A 33 -1.32 -1.27 5.02
C ASN A 33 -0.61 -0.87 3.72
N MET A 34 0.19 -1.76 3.13
CA MET A 34 0.84 -1.52 1.84
C MET A 34 -0.18 -1.38 0.72
N GLU A 35 -1.20 -2.26 0.68
CA GLU A 35 -2.29 -2.17 -0.29
C GLU A 35 -3.05 -0.84 -0.18
N ARG A 36 -3.34 -0.37 1.04
CA ARG A 36 -3.95 0.96 1.25
C ARG A 36 -3.06 2.10 0.76
N LEU A 37 -1.76 2.02 1.01
CA LEU A 37 -0.81 3.04 0.57
C LEU A 37 -0.76 3.12 -0.96
N VAL A 38 -0.75 1.96 -1.65
CA VAL A 38 -0.80 1.90 -3.11
C VAL A 38 -2.10 2.52 -3.64
N ALA A 39 -3.25 2.14 -3.07
CA ALA A 39 -4.54 2.72 -3.48
C ALA A 39 -4.59 4.25 -3.32
N MET A 40 -4.01 4.79 -2.23
CA MET A 40 -3.91 6.23 -2.04
C MET A 40 -2.98 6.89 -3.07
N ALA A 41 -1.86 6.26 -3.41
CA ALA A 41 -0.94 6.76 -4.42
C ALA A 41 -1.59 6.80 -5.81
N GLU A 42 -2.33 5.76 -6.19
CA GLU A 42 -3.09 5.69 -7.44
C GLU A 42 -4.16 6.80 -7.52
N GLN A 43 -4.91 7.02 -6.44
CA GLN A 43 -5.90 8.10 -6.37
C GLN A 43 -5.26 9.47 -6.55
N LEU A 44 -4.13 9.73 -5.90
CA LEU A 44 -3.41 11.00 -6.02
C LEU A 44 -2.86 11.20 -7.44
N ALA A 45 -2.34 10.14 -8.06
CA ALA A 45 -1.86 10.17 -9.43
C ALA A 45 -2.99 10.49 -10.43
N GLY A 46 -4.15 9.83 -10.29
CA GLY A 46 -5.32 10.10 -11.13
C GLY A 46 -5.91 11.51 -10.95
N GLN A 47 -5.89 12.05 -9.73
CA GLN A 47 -6.30 13.44 -9.45
C GLN A 47 -5.40 14.47 -10.14
N LYS A 48 -4.09 14.21 -10.22
CA LYS A 48 -3.14 15.07 -10.93
C LYS A 48 -3.45 15.15 -12.43
N GLU A 49 -3.86 14.05 -13.05
CA GLU A 49 -4.22 14.03 -14.48
C GLU A 49 -5.55 14.76 -14.74
N ALA A 50 -6.55 14.61 -13.86
CA ALA A 50 -7.82 15.31 -13.98
C ALA A 50 -7.70 16.83 -13.80
N SER A 51 -6.77 17.30 -12.97
CA SER A 51 -6.53 18.73 -12.72
C SER A 51 -5.79 19.45 -13.86
N ILE A 52 -5.16 18.73 -14.79
CA ILE A 52 -4.43 19.33 -15.93
C ILE A 52 -5.35 19.52 -17.15
N GLY A 53 -6.60 19.03 -17.08
CA GLY A 53 -7.57 19.08 -18.17
C GLY A 53 -8.45 20.33 -18.26
N GLU A 54 -8.20 21.39 -17.49
CA GLU A 54 -8.96 22.63 -17.68
C GLU A 54 -8.49 23.35 -18.96
N PRO A 55 -9.35 23.49 -19.97
CA PRO A 55 -8.96 24.00 -21.27
C PRO A 55 -8.62 25.49 -21.14
N VAL A 56 -7.43 25.82 -21.64
CA VAL A 56 -7.03 27.18 -22.02
C VAL A 56 -8.17 27.80 -22.82
N GLN A 57 -8.96 28.68 -22.20
CA GLN A 57 -9.78 29.63 -22.96
C GLN A 57 -8.81 30.68 -23.51
N SER A 58 -8.28 30.37 -24.69
CA SER A 58 -7.59 31.31 -25.55
C SER A 58 -8.51 32.50 -25.82
N THR A 59 -8.34 33.61 -25.11
CA THR A 59 -8.85 34.90 -25.55
C THR A 59 -8.00 35.37 -26.73
N THR A 60 -8.23 34.79 -27.91
CA THR A 60 -7.96 35.46 -29.18
C THR A 60 -9.28 36.06 -29.63
N THR A 61 -9.51 37.33 -29.26
CA THR A 61 -10.45 38.17 -29.99
C THR A 61 -9.63 39.26 -30.66
N THR A 62 -9.26 38.94 -31.90
CA THR A 62 -8.89 39.87 -32.95
C THR A 62 -9.95 40.97 -33.04
N GLY A 63 -9.54 42.23 -32.96
CA GLY A 63 -10.43 43.39 -33.00
C GLY A 63 -9.71 44.66 -33.45
N THR A 64 -9.37 44.65 -34.74
CA THR A 64 -9.09 45.75 -35.68
C THR A 64 -9.45 47.20 -35.25
N GLU A 65 -8.47 48.08 -35.44
CA GLU A 65 -8.51 49.57 -35.54
C GLU A 65 -9.65 50.10 -36.44
N PRO A 66 -10.16 51.34 -36.25
CA PRO A 66 -9.42 52.55 -36.63
C PRO A 66 -9.50 53.74 -35.64
#